data_AF-A0A849VHB2-F1
#
_entry.id   AF-A0A849VHB2-F1
#
_cell.length_a   1.000
_cell.length_b   1.000
_cell.length_c   1.000
_cell.angle_alpha   90.00
_cell.angle_beta   90.00
_cell.angle_gamma   90.00
#
_symmetry.space_group_name_H-M   'P 1'
#
loop_
_entity.id
_entity.type
_entity.pdbx_description
1 polymer ?
#
loop_
_entity_poly.entity_id
_entity_poly.type
_entity_poly.pdbx_seq_one_letter_code
_entity_poly.pdbx_strand_id
1 'polypeptide(L)'
;MQHSALTLASLCTLPLLNCASAVANESHITACNFTIPSSHYLVDGLAMNIQPGDTVCLAAGERGPLKLKNIYGSAEHPIVIRNADGVVTTKPYEYSIAVEQSTWLRLTSISPNPSQPYGIRLGGTLSIGQLSEQIEVDNIEIYRARFAGMLIKTDPNCDPATWAENFTMTGINIHHNYVHHTKEGEGMYVGYTGKSRKLECDGVATTVYPHKLENIRIHNNKLEQTAADGIQLNSVKGNAHIYSNKIYRTGVSPFAPVWQNTGIQVGGDDVQVRDNLIYRSGGNGMMLDGDNLQVINNKIIYAGENGIFARNPAQQNAQISGGLPHSYKNNLIIQPKTYGLKLYATNTASAHLISDNTIENDGSLDAANRPMTFSFLNDQVERVLLNNHHYIENTDN
;
A
#
# COMPACT_ATOMS: atom_id res chain seq x y z
N MET A 1 -10.31 74.31 47.68
CA MET A 1 -11.31 74.02 46.63
C MET A 1 -10.64 73.08 45.65
N GLN A 2 -10.93 71.78 45.76
CA GLN A 2 -11.63 70.95 44.74
C GLN A 2 -10.75 70.70 43.51
N HIS A 3 -10.45 69.49 43.03
CA HIS A 3 -10.90 68.12 43.31
C HIS A 3 -9.83 67.15 42.71
N SER A 4 -9.70 65.95 43.32
CA SER A 4 -9.64 64.58 42.75
C SER A 4 -8.78 64.29 41.49
N ALA A 5 -8.18 63.11 41.22
CA ALA A 5 -8.45 61.75 41.70
C ALA A 5 -7.38 60.74 41.20
N LEU A 6 -7.23 59.67 41.97
CA LEU A 6 -7.03 58.25 41.62
C LEU A 6 -5.71 57.73 40.99
N THR A 7 -4.91 57.14 41.88
CA THR A 7 -4.18 55.87 41.69
C THR A 7 -5.11 54.68 41.49
N LEU A 8 -4.79 53.75 40.57
CA LEU A 8 -5.11 52.32 40.75
C LEU A 8 -4.14 51.45 39.92
N ALA A 9 -3.17 50.83 40.61
CA ALA A 9 -2.41 49.70 40.09
C ALA A 9 -3.27 48.44 40.28
N SER A 10 -3.67 47.80 39.18
CA SER A 10 -4.35 46.51 39.21
C SER A 10 -3.31 45.40 39.11
N LEU A 11 -3.14 44.63 40.20
CA LEU A 11 -2.47 43.34 40.17
C LEU A 11 -3.36 42.35 39.42
N CYS A 12 -2.91 41.90 38.25
CA CYS A 12 -3.49 40.75 37.58
C CYS A 12 -2.74 39.50 38.04
N THR A 13 -3.32 38.76 38.98
CA THR A 13 -2.89 37.42 39.37
C THR A 13 -3.26 36.44 38.25
N LEU A 14 -2.28 35.93 37.51
CA LEU A 14 -2.48 34.77 36.64
C LEU A 14 -2.59 33.50 37.50
N PRO A 15 -3.59 32.63 37.25
CA PRO A 15 -3.61 31.31 37.86
C PRO A 15 -2.54 30.44 37.16
N LEU A 16 -1.59 29.94 37.94
CA LEU A 16 -0.71 28.84 37.55
C LEU A 16 -1.58 27.60 37.30
N LEU A 17 -1.85 27.29 36.04
CA LEU A 17 -2.34 25.97 35.66
C LEU A 17 -1.25 24.95 36.00
N ASN A 18 -1.48 24.17 37.05
CA ASN A 18 -0.74 22.93 37.28
C ASN A 18 -1.01 22.00 36.08
N CYS A 19 -0.08 21.96 35.13
CA CYS A 19 0.03 20.84 34.20
C CYS A 19 0.44 19.61 35.01
N ALA A 20 -0.54 18.88 35.54
CA ALA A 20 -0.35 17.49 35.91
C ALA A 20 0.11 16.77 34.64
N SER A 21 1.39 16.44 34.61
CA SER A 21 1.98 15.58 33.59
C SER A 21 1.26 14.24 33.71
N ALA A 22 0.35 13.96 32.78
CA ALA A 22 -0.15 12.61 32.58
C ALA A 22 1.06 11.79 32.09
N VAL A 23 1.76 11.19 33.03
CA VAL A 23 2.70 10.12 32.75
C VAL A 23 1.86 9.06 32.06
N ALA A 24 2.09 8.84 30.77
CA ALA A 24 1.47 7.76 30.03
C ALA A 24 1.78 6.48 30.79
N ASN A 25 0.74 5.86 31.33
CA ASN A 25 0.83 4.56 31.97
C ASN A 25 1.49 3.59 31.00
N GLU A 26 2.42 2.80 31.53
CA GLU A 26 3.08 1.71 30.82
C GLU A 26 2.06 0.88 30.02
N SER A 27 2.49 0.45 28.84
CA SER A 27 1.73 -0.42 27.95
C SER A 27 1.05 -1.56 28.73
N HIS A 28 -0.26 -1.47 28.91
CA HIS A 28 -1.07 -2.64 29.23
C HIS A 28 -1.01 -3.55 28.00
N ILE A 29 -0.02 -4.44 27.96
CA ILE A 29 -0.07 -5.63 27.12
C ILE A 29 -1.33 -6.37 27.60
N THR A 30 -2.43 -6.27 26.85
CA THR A 30 -3.69 -6.95 27.16
C THR A 30 -3.41 -8.44 27.31
N ALA A 31 -3.90 -9.04 28.39
CA ALA A 31 -3.75 -10.47 28.62
C ALA A 31 -4.30 -11.27 27.42
N CYS A 32 -3.65 -12.37 27.08
CA CYS A 32 -4.08 -13.23 25.98
C CYS A 32 -5.33 -14.01 26.40
N ASN A 33 -6.43 -13.90 25.65
CA ASN A 33 -7.62 -14.73 25.81
C ASN A 33 -7.34 -16.15 25.33
N PHE A 34 -6.57 -16.28 24.25
CA PHE A 34 -6.10 -17.55 23.69
C PHE A 34 -4.59 -17.53 23.50
N THR A 35 -3.94 -18.68 23.72
CA THR A 35 -2.54 -18.88 23.34
C THR A 35 -2.44 -20.06 22.39
N ILE A 36 -1.94 -19.81 21.18
CA ILE A 36 -1.84 -20.79 20.10
C ILE A 36 -0.44 -21.40 20.10
N PRO A 37 -0.29 -22.71 20.37
CA PRO A 37 1.00 -23.39 20.29
C PRO A 37 1.61 -23.32 18.89
N SER A 38 2.94 -23.36 18.79
CA SER A 38 3.66 -23.35 17.50
C SER A 38 3.34 -24.57 16.61
N SER A 39 2.85 -25.67 17.19
CA SER A 39 2.42 -26.87 16.49
C SER A 39 1.04 -26.76 15.82
N HIS A 40 0.22 -25.77 16.18
CA HIS A 40 -1.08 -25.58 15.54
C HIS A 40 -0.92 -24.98 14.14
N TYR A 41 -1.59 -25.58 13.16
CA TYR A 41 -1.62 -25.07 11.79
C TYR A 41 -2.90 -24.29 11.47
N LEU A 42 -3.97 -24.49 12.24
CA LEU A 42 -5.29 -23.89 12.02
C LEU A 42 -5.80 -23.27 13.32
N VAL A 43 -6.23 -22.02 13.23
CA VAL A 43 -7.04 -21.31 14.21
C VAL A 43 -8.37 -21.03 13.54
N ASP A 44 -9.39 -21.81 13.91
CA ASP A 44 -10.76 -21.58 13.45
C ASP A 44 -11.53 -20.86 14.57
N GLY A 45 -11.85 -19.58 14.34
CA GLY A 45 -12.45 -18.71 15.34
C GLY A 45 -13.81 -19.20 15.82
N LEU A 46 -14.61 -19.80 14.95
CA LEU A 46 -15.90 -20.39 15.33
C LEU A 46 -15.71 -21.65 16.19
N ALA A 47 -14.80 -22.54 15.78
CA ALA A 47 -14.56 -23.78 16.54
C ALA A 47 -13.93 -23.51 17.92
N MET A 48 -13.13 -22.45 18.02
CA MET A 48 -12.49 -22.02 19.26
C MET A 48 -13.35 -21.04 20.09
N ASN A 49 -14.52 -20.65 19.58
CA ASN A 49 -15.42 -19.68 20.19
C ASN A 49 -14.74 -18.33 20.52
N ILE A 50 -13.90 -17.84 19.61
CA ILE A 50 -13.23 -16.53 19.73
C ILE A 50 -14.28 -15.44 19.54
N GLN A 51 -14.39 -14.53 20.50
CA GLN A 51 -15.38 -13.47 20.54
C GLN A 51 -14.76 -12.12 20.10
N PRO A 52 -15.60 -11.17 19.62
CA PRO A 52 -15.18 -9.79 19.42
C PRO A 52 -14.45 -9.22 20.64
N GLY A 53 -13.30 -8.57 20.40
CA GLY A 53 -12.44 -7.99 21.44
C GLY A 53 -11.41 -8.96 22.04
N ASP A 54 -11.47 -10.25 21.72
CA ASP A 54 -10.46 -11.20 22.19
C ASP A 54 -9.07 -10.92 21.60
N THR A 55 -8.05 -11.17 22.41
CA THR A 55 -6.66 -11.21 21.99
C THR A 55 -6.18 -12.66 21.88
N VAL A 56 -5.73 -13.05 20.69
CA VAL A 56 -5.17 -14.36 20.37
C VAL A 56 -3.65 -14.22 20.24
N CYS A 57 -2.93 -14.83 21.17
CA CYS A 57 -1.47 -14.79 21.18
C CYS A 57 -0.86 -16.02 20.53
N LEU A 58 0.14 -15.82 19.69
CA LEU A 58 0.95 -16.88 19.11
C LEU A 58 2.13 -17.16 20.05
N ALA A 59 2.30 -18.41 20.45
CA ALA A 59 3.45 -18.82 21.27
C ALA A 59 4.77 -18.52 20.55
N ALA A 60 5.75 -18.00 21.28
CA ALA A 60 7.06 -17.67 20.75
C ALA A 60 7.82 -18.91 20.22
N GLY A 61 8.77 -18.67 19.33
CA GLY A 61 9.60 -19.68 18.71
C GLY A 61 9.31 -19.86 17.23
N GLU A 62 9.94 -20.89 16.66
CA GLU A 62 9.71 -21.27 15.27
C GLU A 62 8.40 -22.03 15.14
N ARG A 63 7.61 -21.71 14.11
CA ARG A 63 6.40 -22.43 13.75
C ARG A 63 6.30 -22.70 12.25
N GLY A 64 5.49 -23.69 11.91
CA GLY A 64 5.03 -23.90 10.54
C GLY A 64 3.98 -22.88 10.11
N PRO A 65 3.46 -23.00 8.87
CA PRO A 65 2.41 -22.12 8.38
C PRO A 65 1.16 -22.14 9.28
N LEU A 66 0.50 -20.99 9.39
CA LEU A 66 -0.71 -20.82 10.19
C LEU A 66 -1.87 -20.34 9.32
N LYS A 67 -3.01 -21.00 9.42
CA LYS A 67 -4.27 -20.58 8.84
C LYS A 67 -5.15 -19.98 9.93
N LEU A 68 -5.54 -18.73 9.76
CA LEU A 68 -6.52 -18.02 10.57
C LEU A 68 -7.82 -17.99 9.77
N LYS A 69 -8.86 -18.62 10.30
CA LYS A 69 -10.11 -18.83 9.57
C LYS A 69 -11.31 -18.51 10.45
N ASN A 70 -12.36 -17.94 9.86
CA ASN A 70 -13.64 -17.69 10.53
C ASN A 70 -13.47 -16.83 11.81
N ILE A 71 -12.67 -15.77 11.73
CA ILE A 71 -12.41 -14.87 12.85
C ILE A 71 -13.23 -13.61 12.64
N TYR A 72 -14.21 -13.37 13.51
CA TYR A 72 -15.19 -12.30 13.36
C TYR A 72 -15.20 -11.39 14.58
N GLY A 73 -14.55 -10.24 14.46
CA GLY A 73 -14.66 -9.14 15.43
C GLY A 73 -15.83 -8.20 15.11
N SER A 74 -15.83 -7.03 15.73
CA SER A 74 -16.67 -5.89 15.32
C SER A 74 -15.82 -4.63 15.14
N ALA A 75 -16.41 -3.56 14.58
CA ALA A 75 -15.74 -2.28 14.44
C ALA A 75 -15.29 -1.70 15.79
N GLU A 76 -16.11 -1.88 16.84
CA GLU A 76 -15.85 -1.42 18.19
C GLU A 76 -14.91 -2.36 18.96
N HIS A 77 -14.95 -3.66 18.62
CA HIS A 77 -14.22 -4.72 19.30
C HIS A 77 -13.55 -5.66 18.28
N PRO A 78 -12.53 -5.20 17.56
CA PRO A 78 -11.79 -6.05 16.64
C PRO A 78 -11.05 -7.14 17.40
N ILE A 79 -10.85 -8.29 16.77
CA ILE A 79 -10.00 -9.35 17.31
C ILE A 79 -8.54 -8.99 17.02
N VAL A 80 -7.67 -9.17 18.01
CA VAL A 80 -6.23 -8.91 17.86
C VAL A 80 -5.48 -10.23 17.85
N ILE A 81 -4.68 -10.46 16.81
CA ILE A 81 -3.70 -11.56 16.76
C ILE A 81 -2.32 -10.95 16.88
N ARG A 82 -1.53 -11.44 17.84
CA ARG A 82 -0.15 -10.98 18.06
C ARG A 82 0.76 -12.07 18.59
N ASN A 83 2.06 -11.84 18.63
CA ASN A 83 2.95 -12.69 19.41
C ASN A 83 2.67 -12.55 20.91
N ALA A 84 2.89 -13.63 21.65
CA ALA A 84 2.99 -13.64 23.11
C ALA A 84 4.32 -12.98 23.55
N ASP A 85 4.85 -13.39 24.71
CA ASP A 85 6.15 -12.93 25.20
C ASP A 85 7.29 -13.60 24.40
N GLY A 86 7.75 -12.92 23.36
CA GLY A 86 8.87 -13.37 22.53
C GLY A 86 8.59 -13.34 21.04
N VAL A 87 9.60 -13.70 20.25
CA VAL A 87 9.56 -13.62 18.79
C VAL A 87 8.94 -14.88 18.20
N VAL A 88 7.97 -14.70 17.30
CA VAL A 88 7.40 -15.75 16.45
C VAL A 88 8.09 -15.70 15.10
N THR A 89 8.59 -16.85 14.66
CA THR A 89 9.28 -16.95 13.36
C THR A 89 8.72 -18.09 12.53
N THR A 90 8.62 -17.89 11.22
CA THR A 90 8.49 -18.99 10.25
C THR A 90 9.77 -19.05 9.43
N LYS A 91 10.24 -20.26 9.10
CA LYS A 91 11.31 -20.46 8.11
C LYS A 91 10.79 -20.13 6.70
N PRO A 92 11.67 -19.89 5.70
CA PRO A 92 11.29 -19.78 4.30
C PRO A 92 10.33 -20.89 3.83
N TYR A 93 9.05 -20.53 3.64
CA TYR A 93 7.96 -21.34 3.10
C TYR A 93 7.36 -20.62 1.88
N GLU A 94 6.56 -21.34 1.09
CA GLU A 94 5.65 -20.68 0.13
C GLU A 94 4.70 -19.72 0.85
N TYR A 95 4.37 -20.07 2.10
CA TYR A 95 3.37 -19.40 2.89
C TYR A 95 3.65 -19.42 4.40
N SER A 96 3.36 -18.31 5.07
CA SER A 96 3.52 -18.17 6.52
C SER A 96 2.20 -18.04 7.28
N ILE A 97 1.34 -17.09 6.89
CA ILE A 97 0.05 -16.84 7.57
C ILE A 97 -1.08 -16.60 6.58
N ALA A 98 -2.21 -17.29 6.81
CA ALA A 98 -3.50 -17.08 6.16
C ALA A 98 -4.43 -16.30 7.00
N VAL A 99 -5.13 -15.36 6.39
CA VAL A 99 -6.41 -14.88 6.86
C VAL A 99 -7.45 -15.23 5.81
N GLU A 100 -8.39 -16.10 6.19
CA GLU A 100 -9.47 -16.59 5.34
C GLU A 100 -10.82 -16.37 6.03
N GLN A 101 -11.84 -15.96 5.28
CA GLN A 101 -13.22 -15.81 5.78
C GLN A 101 -13.30 -15.06 7.12
N SER A 102 -12.58 -13.94 7.26
CA SER A 102 -12.45 -13.22 8.53
C SER A 102 -12.74 -11.72 8.37
N THR A 103 -13.25 -11.10 9.42
CA THR A 103 -13.66 -9.69 9.44
C THR A 103 -13.35 -9.02 10.77
N TRP A 104 -12.97 -7.74 10.75
CA TRP A 104 -12.60 -6.94 11.92
C TRP A 104 -11.47 -7.59 12.74
N LEU A 105 -10.36 -7.81 12.06
CA LEU A 105 -9.18 -8.51 12.58
C LEU A 105 -7.94 -7.63 12.41
N ARG A 106 -7.17 -7.48 13.49
CA ARG A 106 -5.84 -6.87 13.46
C ARG A 106 -4.78 -7.93 13.71
N LEU A 107 -3.88 -8.11 12.76
CA LEU A 107 -2.67 -8.92 12.91
C LEU A 107 -1.48 -8.00 13.14
N THR A 108 -0.97 -7.99 14.36
CA THR A 108 0.10 -7.09 14.80
C THR A 108 1.24 -7.84 15.47
N SER A 109 2.35 -7.17 15.75
CA SER A 109 3.35 -7.69 16.66
C SER A 109 3.81 -6.67 17.69
N ILE A 110 4.23 -7.19 18.84
CA ILE A 110 4.84 -6.42 19.92
C ILE A 110 6.31 -6.81 20.05
N SER A 111 7.17 -5.83 20.30
CA SER A 111 8.56 -6.07 20.68
C SER A 111 9.01 -5.06 21.72
N PRO A 112 9.57 -5.49 22.86
CA PRO A 112 10.15 -4.59 23.84
C PRO A 112 11.51 -4.02 23.39
N ASN A 113 12.08 -4.52 22.29
CA ASN A 113 13.40 -4.12 21.81
C ASN A 113 13.29 -3.22 20.57
N PRO A 114 13.58 -1.91 20.67
CA PRO A 114 13.58 -1.00 19.52
C PRO A 114 14.54 -1.40 18.38
N SER A 115 15.60 -2.14 18.69
CA SER A 115 16.56 -2.64 17.68
C SER A 115 16.06 -3.89 16.95
N GLN A 116 15.00 -4.54 17.46
CA GLN A 116 14.31 -5.67 16.84
C GLN A 116 12.80 -5.40 16.91
N PRO A 117 12.27 -4.42 16.15
CA PRO A 117 10.92 -3.91 16.36
C PRO A 117 9.81 -4.87 15.94
N TYR A 118 10.14 -6.04 15.39
CA TYR A 118 9.21 -7.02 14.84
C TYR A 118 9.20 -8.31 15.69
N GLY A 119 8.13 -8.49 16.48
CA GLY A 119 7.87 -9.70 17.27
C GLY A 119 7.31 -10.86 16.44
N ILE A 120 6.81 -10.59 15.23
CA ILE A 120 6.40 -11.60 14.25
C ILE A 120 7.25 -11.41 13.00
N ARG A 121 7.95 -12.48 12.60
CA ARG A 121 8.87 -12.48 11.45
C ARG A 121 8.58 -13.67 10.54
N LEU A 122 8.05 -13.38 9.37
CA LEU A 122 7.49 -14.38 8.47
C LEU A 122 8.44 -14.66 7.31
N GLY A 123 9.04 -15.84 7.30
CA GLY A 123 9.79 -16.36 6.16
C GLY A 123 8.87 -16.84 5.04
N GLY A 124 7.97 -16.02 4.50
CA GLY A 124 6.99 -16.51 3.53
C GLY A 124 5.81 -15.58 3.38
N THR A 125 4.95 -15.84 2.40
CA THR A 125 3.80 -14.99 2.08
C THR A 125 2.84 -14.86 3.27
N LEU A 126 2.41 -13.64 3.56
CA LEU A 126 1.21 -13.38 4.36
C LEU A 126 0.05 -13.15 3.39
N SER A 127 -1.03 -13.93 3.47
CA SER A 127 -2.19 -13.73 2.58
C SER A 127 -3.45 -13.36 3.32
N ILE A 128 -4.24 -12.51 2.68
CA ILE A 128 -5.61 -12.17 3.10
C ILE A 128 -6.51 -12.44 1.90
N GLY A 129 -7.52 -13.29 2.07
CA GLY A 129 -8.39 -13.68 0.98
C GLY A 129 -9.60 -14.46 1.45
N GLN A 130 -10.19 -15.22 0.54
CA GLN A 130 -11.37 -16.05 0.82
C GLN A 130 -12.47 -15.24 1.51
N LEU A 131 -12.87 -14.13 0.91
CA LEU A 131 -13.93 -13.23 1.40
C LEU A 131 -13.60 -12.50 2.72
N SER A 132 -12.31 -12.32 3.04
CA SER A 132 -11.91 -11.50 4.20
C SER A 132 -11.94 -10.01 3.88
N GLU A 133 -12.35 -9.19 4.86
CA GLU A 133 -12.45 -7.72 4.77
C GLU A 133 -12.26 -7.08 6.15
N GLN A 134 -12.08 -5.77 6.25
CA GLN A 134 -11.82 -5.05 7.52
C GLN A 134 -10.61 -5.64 8.28
N ILE A 135 -9.47 -5.72 7.60
CA ILE A 135 -8.25 -6.34 8.11
C ILE A 135 -7.15 -5.29 8.25
N GLU A 136 -6.57 -5.21 9.44
CA GLU A 136 -5.38 -4.41 9.73
C GLU A 136 -4.15 -5.32 9.87
N VAL A 137 -3.06 -4.97 9.23
CA VAL A 137 -1.77 -5.67 9.34
C VAL A 137 -0.68 -4.66 9.64
N ASP A 138 -0.03 -4.82 10.80
CA ASP A 138 0.98 -3.88 11.23
C ASP A 138 2.13 -4.46 12.02
N ASN A 139 3.27 -3.78 11.95
CA ASN A 139 4.45 -4.13 12.72
C ASN A 139 4.89 -5.59 12.48
N ILE A 140 4.86 -6.09 11.25
CA ILE A 140 5.35 -7.44 10.88
C ILE A 140 6.57 -7.34 9.95
N GLU A 141 7.56 -8.19 10.18
CA GLU A 141 8.63 -8.44 9.22
C GLU A 141 8.24 -9.62 8.32
N ILE A 142 8.36 -9.46 7.01
CA ILE A 142 8.16 -10.51 6.02
C ILE A 142 9.41 -10.58 5.15
N TYR A 143 10.00 -11.76 5.05
CA TYR A 143 11.27 -11.93 4.36
C TYR A 143 11.29 -13.19 3.50
N ARG A 144 12.01 -13.13 2.38
CA ARG A 144 12.27 -14.31 1.52
C ARG A 144 11.02 -15.07 1.09
N ALA A 145 9.88 -14.38 0.99
CA ALA A 145 8.68 -14.96 0.40
C ALA A 145 8.95 -15.39 -1.04
N ARG A 146 8.52 -16.61 -1.40
CA ARG A 146 8.80 -17.18 -2.72
C ARG A 146 8.11 -16.39 -3.83
N PHE A 147 6.83 -16.11 -3.66
CA PHE A 147 6.06 -15.26 -4.58
C PHE A 147 6.02 -13.82 -4.05
N ALA A 148 4.89 -13.39 -3.48
CA ALA A 148 4.72 -12.06 -2.93
C ALA A 148 4.97 -12.02 -1.41
N GLY A 149 5.47 -10.90 -0.89
CA GLY A 149 5.54 -10.71 0.57
C GLY A 149 4.15 -10.72 1.21
N MET A 150 3.24 -9.92 0.66
CA MET A 150 1.82 -9.96 0.98
C MET A 150 0.99 -10.27 -0.26
N LEU A 151 0.05 -11.20 -0.15
CA LEU A 151 -0.89 -11.57 -1.21
C LEU A 151 -2.33 -11.34 -0.73
N ILE A 152 -2.94 -10.26 -1.17
CA ILE A 152 -4.22 -9.79 -0.65
C ILE A 152 -5.22 -9.76 -1.80
N LYS A 153 -6.03 -10.82 -1.91
CA LYS A 153 -7.08 -10.99 -2.92
C LYS A 153 -7.97 -12.18 -2.58
N THR A 154 -9.20 -12.14 -3.08
CA THR A 154 -10.03 -13.32 -3.31
C THR A 154 -10.00 -13.64 -4.80
N ASP A 155 -9.56 -14.85 -5.15
CA ASP A 155 -9.65 -15.34 -6.53
C ASP A 155 -11.12 -15.76 -6.81
N PRO A 156 -11.75 -15.26 -7.90
CA PRO A 156 -13.09 -15.70 -8.24
C PRO A 156 -13.07 -17.19 -8.63
N ASN A 157 -14.03 -17.94 -8.11
CA ASN A 157 -14.21 -19.38 -8.33
C ASN A 157 -15.69 -19.69 -8.61
N CYS A 158 -16.12 -20.96 -8.59
CA CYS A 158 -17.51 -21.32 -8.90
C CYS A 158 -18.52 -20.98 -7.79
N ASP A 159 -18.08 -20.55 -6.61
CA ASP A 159 -18.92 -19.96 -5.58
C ASP A 159 -19.27 -18.51 -5.96
N PRO A 160 -20.56 -18.19 -6.20
CA PRO A 160 -21.00 -16.84 -6.52
C PRO A 160 -20.61 -15.78 -5.49
N ALA A 161 -20.40 -16.16 -4.21
CA ALA A 161 -19.96 -15.22 -3.19
C ALA A 161 -18.61 -14.56 -3.52
N THR A 162 -17.79 -15.18 -4.37
CA THR A 162 -16.49 -14.63 -4.79
C THR A 162 -16.56 -13.67 -5.99
N TRP A 163 -17.75 -13.45 -6.55
CA TRP A 163 -17.93 -12.67 -7.78
C TRP A 163 -18.10 -11.18 -7.48
N ALA A 164 -17.76 -10.33 -8.45
CA ALA A 164 -17.73 -8.87 -8.32
C ALA A 164 -19.04 -8.25 -7.82
N GLU A 165 -20.17 -8.82 -8.22
CA GLU A 165 -21.52 -8.38 -7.84
C GLU A 165 -21.88 -8.71 -6.38
N ASN A 166 -21.19 -9.67 -5.77
CA ASN A 166 -21.52 -10.19 -4.44
C ASN A 166 -20.46 -9.82 -3.38
N PHE A 167 -19.23 -9.48 -3.79
CA PHE A 167 -18.16 -9.15 -2.86
C PHE A 167 -17.28 -8.00 -3.32
N THR A 168 -17.06 -7.05 -2.40
CA THR A 168 -16.05 -6.00 -2.47
C THR A 168 -15.14 -6.15 -1.27
N MET A 169 -13.85 -6.37 -1.48
CA MET A 169 -12.89 -6.41 -0.37
C MET A 169 -12.62 -4.98 0.09
N THR A 170 -13.05 -4.66 1.30
CA THR A 170 -12.99 -3.31 1.84
C THR A 170 -12.26 -3.23 3.18
N GLY A 171 -11.76 -2.04 3.53
CA GLY A 171 -11.18 -1.79 4.85
C GLY A 171 -9.87 -2.52 5.10
N ILE A 172 -9.01 -2.64 4.10
CA ILE A 172 -7.67 -3.21 4.26
C ILE A 172 -6.69 -2.10 4.63
N ASN A 173 -6.04 -2.24 5.79
CA ASN A 173 -5.07 -1.29 6.30
C ASN A 173 -3.72 -1.97 6.57
N ILE A 174 -2.68 -1.57 5.85
CA ILE A 174 -1.35 -2.19 5.88
C ILE A 174 -0.33 -1.13 6.26
N HIS A 175 0.26 -1.23 7.46
CA HIS A 175 1.23 -0.23 7.87
C HIS A 175 2.35 -0.64 8.82
N HIS A 176 3.46 0.09 8.77
CA HIS A 176 4.62 -0.13 9.64
C HIS A 176 5.25 -1.53 9.49
N ASN A 177 4.98 -2.21 8.38
CA ASN A 177 5.56 -3.51 8.08
C ASN A 177 6.92 -3.36 7.39
N TYR A 178 7.74 -4.41 7.48
CA TYR A 178 9.00 -4.51 6.75
C TYR A 178 9.00 -5.75 5.85
N VAL A 179 8.87 -5.54 4.55
CA VAL A 179 8.86 -6.61 3.55
C VAL A 179 10.17 -6.60 2.77
N HIS A 180 10.90 -7.71 2.72
CA HIS A 180 12.18 -7.71 2.02
C HIS A 180 12.65 -9.03 1.40
N HIS A 181 13.45 -8.90 0.34
CA HIS A 181 14.10 -10.02 -0.34
C HIS A 181 13.10 -11.08 -0.85
N THR A 182 11.94 -10.65 -1.38
CA THR A 182 11.04 -11.57 -2.11
C THR A 182 11.78 -12.22 -3.28
N LYS A 183 11.41 -13.44 -3.67
CA LYS A 183 12.22 -14.25 -4.59
C LYS A 183 11.77 -14.18 -6.04
N GLU A 184 10.47 -14.23 -6.28
CA GLU A 184 9.92 -14.21 -7.63
C GLU A 184 8.94 -13.06 -7.81
N GLY A 185 8.12 -12.75 -6.81
CA GLY A 185 7.03 -11.78 -6.91
C GLY A 185 7.24 -10.46 -6.17
N GLU A 186 6.11 -9.77 -6.03
CA GLU A 186 6.00 -8.41 -5.55
C GLU A 186 6.27 -8.31 -4.04
N GLY A 187 6.58 -7.11 -3.55
CA GLY A 187 6.54 -6.87 -2.11
C GLY A 187 5.12 -7.02 -1.58
N MET A 188 4.17 -6.32 -2.18
CA MET A 188 2.75 -6.39 -1.86
C MET A 188 1.94 -6.55 -3.16
N TYR A 189 1.23 -7.66 -3.28
CA TYR A 189 0.25 -7.92 -4.33
C TYR A 189 -1.14 -7.72 -3.73
N VAL A 190 -1.78 -6.59 -4.01
CA VAL A 190 -3.09 -6.21 -3.47
C VAL A 190 -4.09 -6.06 -4.60
N GLY A 191 -5.14 -6.87 -4.59
CA GLY A 191 -6.19 -6.89 -5.60
C GLY A 191 -5.87 -7.79 -6.79
N TYR A 192 -6.92 -8.33 -7.42
CA TYR A 192 -6.81 -9.23 -8.56
C TYR A 192 -6.46 -8.46 -9.84
N THR A 193 -5.58 -9.01 -10.69
CA THR A 193 -5.04 -8.35 -11.90
C THR A 193 -5.85 -8.63 -13.17
N GLY A 194 -6.50 -9.80 -13.27
CA GLY A 194 -7.28 -10.15 -14.45
C GLY A 194 -8.63 -9.43 -14.49
N LYS A 195 -9.16 -9.17 -15.70
CA LYS A 195 -10.50 -8.54 -15.86
C LYS A 195 -11.64 -9.52 -15.58
N SER A 196 -11.44 -10.79 -15.92
CA SER A 196 -12.40 -11.89 -15.72
C SER A 196 -11.66 -13.23 -15.75
N ARG A 197 -12.37 -14.30 -15.40
CA ARG A 197 -11.89 -15.68 -15.51
C ARG A 197 -12.98 -16.55 -16.13
N LYS A 198 -12.61 -17.44 -17.05
CA LYS A 198 -13.51 -18.50 -17.55
C LYS A 198 -13.33 -19.74 -16.68
N LEU A 199 -14.43 -20.25 -16.16
CA LEU A 199 -14.50 -21.42 -15.28
C LEU A 199 -15.49 -22.42 -15.85
N GLU A 200 -15.36 -23.68 -15.47
CA GLU A 200 -16.39 -24.70 -15.65
C GLU A 200 -17.04 -24.93 -14.29
N CYS A 201 -18.31 -24.54 -14.15
CA CYS A 201 -19.09 -24.66 -12.93
C CYS A 201 -20.29 -25.55 -13.21
N ASP A 202 -20.38 -26.70 -12.53
CA ASP A 202 -21.44 -27.70 -12.72
C ASP A 202 -21.66 -28.10 -14.20
N GLY A 203 -20.56 -28.24 -14.95
CA GLY A 203 -20.58 -28.58 -16.39
C GLY A 203 -20.94 -27.43 -17.33
N VAL A 204 -21.09 -26.21 -16.80
CA VAL A 204 -21.39 -25.00 -17.58
C VAL A 204 -20.18 -24.07 -17.61
N ALA A 205 -19.79 -23.65 -18.81
CA ALA A 205 -18.75 -22.63 -18.97
C ALA A 205 -19.26 -21.26 -18.52
N THR A 206 -18.72 -20.75 -17.41
CA THR A 206 -19.13 -19.50 -16.77
C THR A 206 -17.99 -18.49 -16.82
N THR A 207 -18.29 -17.26 -17.24
CA THR A 207 -17.34 -16.13 -17.10
C THR A 207 -17.63 -15.41 -15.80
N VAL A 208 -16.67 -15.42 -14.89
CA VAL A 208 -16.77 -14.77 -13.57
C VAL A 208 -15.89 -13.52 -13.52
N TYR A 209 -16.32 -12.52 -12.76
CA TYR A 209 -15.60 -11.27 -12.58
C TYR A 209 -15.06 -11.17 -11.15
N PRO A 210 -13.81 -10.74 -10.96
CA PRO A 210 -13.21 -10.64 -9.64
C PRO A 210 -13.77 -9.46 -8.84
N HIS A 211 -13.78 -9.60 -7.52
CA HIS A 211 -14.09 -8.52 -6.58
C HIS A 211 -13.30 -7.22 -6.86
N LYS A 212 -13.89 -6.10 -6.43
CA LYS A 212 -13.23 -4.80 -6.39
C LYS A 212 -12.67 -4.50 -5.01
N LEU A 213 -11.76 -3.53 -4.97
CA LEU A 213 -11.20 -2.98 -3.74
C LEU A 213 -11.78 -1.59 -3.44
N GLU A 214 -12.11 -1.36 -2.18
CA GLU A 214 -12.59 -0.05 -1.70
C GLU A 214 -12.01 0.23 -0.31
N ASN A 215 -11.77 1.50 0.06
CA ASN A 215 -11.25 1.87 1.38
C ASN A 215 -9.92 1.18 1.73
N ILE A 216 -8.91 1.30 0.87
CA ILE A 216 -7.60 0.66 1.04
C ILE A 216 -6.57 1.67 1.54
N ARG A 217 -5.80 1.31 2.56
CA ARG A 217 -4.71 2.12 3.10
C ARG A 217 -3.42 1.31 3.14
N ILE A 218 -2.39 1.78 2.45
CA ILE A 218 -1.05 1.16 2.44
C ILE A 218 -0.04 2.23 2.81
N HIS A 219 0.45 2.23 4.04
CA HIS A 219 1.27 3.35 4.50
C HIS A 219 2.36 3.03 5.51
N ASN A 220 3.39 3.89 5.58
CA ASN A 220 4.48 3.74 6.54
C ASN A 220 5.20 2.38 6.49
N ASN A 221 5.11 1.65 5.36
CA ASN A 221 5.79 0.39 5.19
C ASN A 221 7.20 0.60 4.65
N LYS A 222 8.08 -0.35 4.97
CA LYS A 222 9.43 -0.45 4.41
C LYS A 222 9.48 -1.67 3.49
N LEU A 223 9.85 -1.45 2.23
CA LEU A 223 9.99 -2.52 1.24
C LEU A 223 11.41 -2.49 0.66
N GLU A 224 12.12 -3.61 0.69
CA GLU A 224 13.51 -3.67 0.22
C GLU A 224 13.81 -4.93 -0.61
N GLN A 225 14.46 -4.76 -1.77
CA GLN A 225 14.90 -5.89 -2.60
C GLN A 225 13.73 -6.80 -3.01
N THR A 226 12.67 -6.23 -3.56
CA THR A 226 11.55 -7.03 -4.10
C THR A 226 11.94 -7.59 -5.46
N ALA A 227 11.59 -8.85 -5.72
CA ALA A 227 11.90 -9.52 -6.99
C ALA A 227 11.18 -8.84 -8.16
N ALA A 228 9.88 -8.57 -8.01
CA ALA A 228 9.05 -7.82 -8.95
C ALA A 228 8.71 -6.43 -8.39
N ASP A 229 7.47 -5.98 -8.55
CA ASP A 229 7.00 -4.67 -8.08
C ASP A 229 7.18 -4.49 -6.56
N GLY A 230 7.32 -3.24 -6.11
CA GLY A 230 7.29 -2.92 -4.68
C GLY A 230 5.88 -3.11 -4.13
N ILE A 231 4.97 -2.22 -4.53
CA ILE A 231 3.55 -2.27 -4.20
C ILE A 231 2.75 -2.36 -5.49
N GLN A 232 1.90 -3.38 -5.60
CA GLN A 232 0.90 -3.49 -6.65
C GLN A 232 -0.49 -3.39 -6.01
N LEU A 233 -1.29 -2.43 -6.47
CA LEU A 233 -2.68 -2.23 -6.07
C LEU A 233 -3.58 -2.23 -7.31
N ASN A 234 -4.43 -3.24 -7.50
CA ASN A 234 -5.27 -3.39 -8.68
C ASN A 234 -6.76 -3.57 -8.33
N SER A 235 -7.62 -3.40 -9.34
CA SER A 235 -9.08 -3.53 -9.21
C SER A 235 -9.69 -2.57 -8.19
N VAL A 236 -9.09 -1.39 -8.02
CA VAL A 236 -9.65 -0.35 -7.15
C VAL A 236 -10.92 0.23 -7.76
N LYS A 237 -11.95 0.32 -6.92
CA LYS A 237 -13.21 1.02 -7.22
C LYS A 237 -13.23 2.42 -6.62
N GLY A 238 -12.56 2.64 -5.47
CA GLY A 238 -12.31 3.98 -4.96
C GLY A 238 -11.79 4.03 -3.52
N ASN A 239 -11.51 5.26 -3.06
CA ASN A 239 -10.99 5.58 -1.72
C ASN A 239 -9.74 4.76 -1.33
N ALA A 240 -8.75 4.73 -2.21
CA ALA A 240 -7.47 4.09 -1.92
C ALA A 240 -6.35 5.11 -1.72
N HIS A 241 -5.54 4.90 -0.68
CA HIS A 241 -4.39 5.77 -0.38
C HIS A 241 -3.12 4.94 -0.16
N ILE A 242 -2.05 5.31 -0.88
CA ILE A 242 -0.71 4.75 -0.71
C ILE A 242 0.21 5.90 -0.26
N TYR A 243 0.68 5.88 1.00
CA TYR A 243 1.46 7.01 1.51
C TYR A 243 2.59 6.71 2.48
N SER A 244 3.61 7.56 2.48
CA SER A 244 4.72 7.49 3.44
C SER A 244 5.46 6.14 3.46
N ASN A 245 5.39 5.37 2.36
CA ASN A 245 6.15 4.13 2.23
C ASN A 245 7.59 4.43 1.77
N LYS A 246 8.53 3.60 2.21
CA LYS A 246 9.92 3.62 1.76
C LYS A 246 10.19 2.35 0.97
N ILE A 247 10.44 2.50 -0.33
CA ILE A 247 10.62 1.42 -1.27
C ILE A 247 12.03 1.51 -1.84
N TYR A 248 12.84 0.49 -1.62
CA TYR A 248 14.21 0.41 -2.07
C TYR A 248 14.43 -0.81 -2.94
N ARG A 249 14.91 -0.59 -4.16
CA ARG A 249 15.38 -1.63 -5.07
C ARG A 249 14.31 -2.69 -5.40
N THR A 250 13.38 -2.34 -6.28
CA THR A 250 12.40 -3.28 -6.84
C THR A 250 12.91 -3.87 -8.15
N GLY A 251 12.28 -4.94 -8.64
CA GLY A 251 12.68 -5.56 -9.91
C GLY A 251 14.05 -6.25 -9.83
N VAL A 252 14.40 -6.84 -8.68
CA VAL A 252 15.69 -7.55 -8.51
C VAL A 252 15.75 -8.86 -9.33
N SER A 253 14.60 -9.52 -9.53
CA SER A 253 14.46 -10.76 -10.29
C SER A 253 13.03 -10.88 -10.86
N PRO A 254 12.62 -9.93 -11.73
CA PRO A 254 11.24 -9.82 -12.18
C PRO A 254 10.86 -10.97 -13.10
N PHE A 255 9.56 -11.24 -13.21
CA PHE A 255 9.02 -12.24 -14.13
C PHE A 255 9.44 -11.95 -15.57
N ALA A 256 9.63 -13.00 -16.36
CA ALA A 256 9.82 -12.87 -17.80
C ALA A 256 8.46 -12.97 -18.53
N PRO A 257 8.21 -12.13 -19.56
CA PRO A 257 8.97 -10.94 -19.94
C PRO A 257 8.93 -9.83 -18.87
N VAL A 258 10.03 -9.06 -18.77
CA VAL A 258 10.27 -8.09 -17.69
C VAL A 258 9.34 -6.89 -17.81
N TRP A 259 8.14 -7.01 -17.25
CA TRP A 259 7.15 -5.93 -17.18
C TRP A 259 6.77 -5.55 -15.74
N GLN A 260 7.00 -6.43 -14.76
CA GLN A 260 6.68 -6.24 -13.35
C GLN A 260 7.96 -5.96 -12.55
N ASN A 261 8.44 -4.73 -12.61
CA ASN A 261 9.64 -4.25 -11.93
C ASN A 261 9.49 -2.80 -11.42
N THR A 262 8.27 -2.34 -11.21
CA THR A 262 7.89 -0.97 -10.86
C THR A 262 8.09 -0.70 -9.36
N GLY A 263 8.28 0.55 -8.96
CA GLY A 263 8.21 0.95 -7.55
C GLY A 263 6.80 0.75 -6.97
N ILE A 264 5.83 1.50 -7.50
CA ILE A 264 4.40 1.39 -7.19
C ILE A 264 3.58 1.24 -8.48
N GLN A 265 2.78 0.18 -8.58
CA GLN A 265 1.79 -0.02 -9.62
C GLN A 265 0.37 0.19 -9.06
N VAL A 266 -0.44 0.98 -9.77
CA VAL A 266 -1.86 1.20 -9.47
C VAL A 266 -2.70 0.88 -10.70
N GLY A 267 -3.76 0.10 -10.49
CA GLY A 267 -4.82 -0.20 -11.45
C GLY A 267 -6.21 0.06 -10.86
N GLY A 268 -6.87 1.13 -11.27
CA GLY A 268 -8.20 1.53 -10.83
C GLY A 268 -8.31 3.03 -10.54
N ASP A 269 -9.52 3.46 -10.19
CA ASP A 269 -9.88 4.87 -10.14
C ASP A 269 -9.85 5.42 -8.69
N ASP A 270 -9.81 6.75 -8.55
CA ASP A 270 -9.89 7.45 -7.26
C ASP A 270 -8.79 7.04 -6.25
N VAL A 271 -7.53 7.01 -6.72
CA VAL A 271 -6.37 6.63 -5.92
C VAL A 271 -5.46 7.82 -5.64
N GLN A 272 -5.12 8.01 -4.37
CA GLN A 272 -4.11 8.98 -3.95
C GLN A 272 -2.78 8.28 -3.60
N VAL A 273 -1.71 8.70 -4.26
CA VAL A 273 -0.35 8.22 -4.01
C VAL A 273 0.49 9.40 -3.54
N ARG A 274 0.88 9.45 -2.25
CA ARG A 274 1.56 10.62 -1.70
C ARG A 274 2.70 10.34 -0.72
N ASP A 275 3.66 11.24 -0.64
CA ASP A 275 4.73 11.21 0.36
C ASP A 275 5.58 9.92 0.38
N ASN A 276 5.57 9.15 -0.71
CA ASN A 276 6.37 7.91 -0.80
C ASN A 276 7.80 8.23 -1.25
N LEU A 277 8.75 7.44 -0.75
CA LEU A 277 10.11 7.41 -1.27
C LEU A 277 10.31 6.12 -2.07
N ILE A 278 10.64 6.27 -3.35
CA ILE A 278 11.01 5.18 -4.25
C ILE A 278 12.45 5.40 -4.68
N TYR A 279 13.35 4.51 -4.26
CA TYR A 279 14.76 4.57 -4.58
C TYR A 279 15.18 3.32 -5.36
N ARG A 280 15.60 3.52 -6.62
CA ARG A 280 16.09 2.47 -7.53
C ARG A 280 15.05 1.42 -7.93
N SER A 281 13.93 1.81 -8.54
CA SER A 281 13.05 0.82 -9.19
C SER A 281 13.71 0.21 -10.43
N GLY A 282 13.53 -1.09 -10.67
CA GLY A 282 14.07 -1.77 -11.85
C GLY A 282 13.47 -1.26 -13.16
N GLY A 283 12.19 -0.90 -13.14
CA GLY A 283 11.46 -0.23 -14.23
C GLY A 283 10.97 1.14 -13.79
N ASN A 284 9.71 1.45 -14.08
CA ASN A 284 9.11 2.74 -13.74
C ASN A 284 9.15 2.99 -12.22
N GLY A 285 9.33 4.24 -11.82
CA GLY A 285 9.12 4.62 -10.43
C GLY A 285 7.67 4.36 -10.02
N MET A 286 6.73 4.79 -10.88
CA MET A 286 5.32 4.48 -10.78
C MET A 286 4.70 4.10 -12.13
N MET A 287 3.78 3.13 -12.11
CA MET A 287 2.94 2.72 -13.24
C MET A 287 1.48 2.88 -12.83
N LEU A 288 0.75 3.79 -13.47
CA LEU A 288 -0.58 4.19 -13.04
C LEU A 288 -1.60 3.99 -14.17
N ASP A 289 -2.67 3.25 -13.92
CA ASP A 289 -3.69 2.90 -14.91
C ASP A 289 -5.10 3.07 -14.31
N GLY A 290 -5.80 4.13 -14.68
CA GLY A 290 -7.12 4.48 -14.13
C GLY A 290 -7.47 5.94 -14.39
N ASP A 291 -8.54 6.44 -13.79
CA ASP A 291 -8.95 7.84 -13.78
C ASP A 291 -8.87 8.44 -12.34
N ASN A 292 -8.89 9.77 -12.21
CA ASN A 292 -8.78 10.51 -10.95
C ASN A 292 -7.56 10.19 -10.06
N LEU A 293 -6.41 9.92 -10.67
CA LEU A 293 -5.18 9.61 -9.94
C LEU A 293 -4.52 10.88 -9.38
N GLN A 294 -4.24 10.90 -8.07
CA GLN A 294 -3.66 12.04 -7.38
C GLN A 294 -2.26 11.68 -6.86
N VAL A 295 -1.22 12.20 -7.52
CA VAL A 295 0.18 11.88 -7.23
C VAL A 295 0.88 13.09 -6.63
N ILE A 296 1.14 13.06 -5.31
CA ILE A 296 1.48 14.26 -4.54
C ILE A 296 2.75 14.04 -3.70
N ASN A 297 3.74 14.93 -3.81
CA ASN A 297 4.91 14.96 -2.92
C ASN A 297 5.68 13.62 -2.82
N ASN A 298 5.72 12.85 -3.89
CA ASN A 298 6.53 11.63 -3.92
C ASN A 298 7.97 11.96 -4.34
N LYS A 299 8.93 11.20 -3.79
CA LYS A 299 10.34 11.24 -4.16
C LYS A 299 10.69 9.98 -4.93
N ILE A 300 10.96 10.12 -6.22
CA ILE A 300 11.29 9.02 -7.12
C ILE A 300 12.71 9.25 -7.62
N ILE A 301 13.62 8.33 -7.30
CA ILE A 301 15.05 8.55 -7.49
C ILE A 301 15.64 7.30 -8.15
N TYR A 302 16.33 7.48 -9.28
CA TYR A 302 16.97 6.43 -10.07
C TYR A 302 16.00 5.35 -10.58
N ALA A 303 14.88 5.75 -11.17
CA ALA A 303 13.99 4.81 -11.85
C ALA A 303 14.67 4.23 -13.10
N GLY A 304 14.63 2.90 -13.26
CA GLY A 304 15.21 2.19 -14.40
C GLY A 304 14.52 2.45 -15.75
N GLU A 305 13.35 3.09 -15.74
CA GLU A 305 12.63 3.59 -16.92
C GLU A 305 12.16 5.03 -16.68
N ASN A 306 10.84 5.28 -16.71
CA ASN A 306 10.27 6.60 -16.44
C ASN A 306 10.17 6.82 -14.93
N GLY A 307 10.23 8.08 -14.49
CA GLY A 307 9.86 8.43 -13.12
C GLY A 307 8.42 8.00 -12.84
N ILE A 308 7.50 8.46 -13.69
CA ILE A 308 6.09 8.08 -13.66
C ILE A 308 5.63 7.76 -15.09
N PHE A 309 5.00 6.60 -15.27
CA PHE A 309 4.18 6.30 -16.43
C PHE A 309 2.72 6.22 -16.01
N ALA A 310 1.84 6.90 -16.75
CA ALA A 310 0.41 6.90 -16.47
C ALA A 310 -0.42 6.81 -17.73
N ARG A 311 -1.54 6.11 -17.66
CA ARG A 311 -2.58 6.02 -18.69
C ARG A 311 -3.95 5.81 -18.05
N ASN A 312 -4.99 5.77 -18.87
CA ASN A 312 -6.36 5.45 -18.45
C ASN A 312 -7.03 4.50 -19.46
N PRO A 313 -8.23 3.96 -19.16
CA PRO A 313 -8.95 3.07 -20.06
C PRO A 313 -9.22 3.65 -21.46
N ALA A 314 -9.45 4.96 -21.57
CA ALA A 314 -9.72 5.63 -22.83
C ALA A 314 -8.55 5.55 -23.83
N GLN A 315 -7.32 5.42 -23.34
CA GLN A 315 -6.15 5.19 -24.19
C GLN A 315 -6.23 3.88 -24.99
N GLN A 316 -6.94 2.87 -24.45
CA GLN A 316 -7.14 1.56 -25.10
C GLN A 316 -8.45 1.51 -25.89
N ASN A 317 -9.43 2.31 -25.50
CA ASN A 317 -10.71 2.42 -26.19
C ASN A 317 -11.17 3.89 -26.21
N ALA A 318 -10.91 4.57 -27.32
CA ALA A 318 -11.24 5.99 -27.49
C ALA A 318 -12.75 6.32 -27.44
N GLN A 319 -13.63 5.31 -27.42
CA GLN A 319 -15.07 5.51 -27.18
C GLN A 319 -15.40 5.77 -25.71
N ILE A 320 -14.47 5.45 -24.79
CA ILE A 320 -14.57 5.81 -23.38
C ILE A 320 -14.22 7.29 -23.26
N SER A 321 -15.10 8.06 -22.64
CA SER A 321 -14.93 9.49 -22.39
C SER A 321 -15.55 9.88 -21.05
N GLY A 322 -15.15 11.05 -20.54
CA GLY A 322 -15.66 11.58 -19.27
C GLY A 322 -14.94 11.06 -18.03
N GLY A 323 -13.81 10.37 -18.19
CA GLY A 323 -12.92 10.02 -17.07
C GLY A 323 -12.43 11.27 -16.35
N LEU A 324 -12.17 11.16 -15.05
CA LEU A 324 -11.68 12.31 -14.27
C LEU A 324 -10.17 12.51 -14.47
N PRO A 325 -9.68 13.76 -14.58
CA PRO A 325 -8.27 14.02 -14.82
C PRO A 325 -7.38 13.61 -13.65
N HIS A 326 -6.17 13.20 -13.97
CA HIS A 326 -5.08 13.04 -13.02
C HIS A 326 -4.51 14.38 -12.54
N SER A 327 -3.90 14.36 -11.36
CA SER A 327 -3.06 15.45 -10.86
C SER A 327 -1.69 14.97 -10.38
N TYR A 328 -0.65 15.72 -10.73
CA TYR A 328 0.74 15.48 -10.37
C TYR A 328 1.30 16.75 -9.72
N LYS A 329 1.48 16.73 -8.39
CA LYS A 329 1.83 17.93 -7.62
C LYS A 329 3.06 17.72 -6.75
N ASN A 330 4.01 18.65 -6.79
CA ASN A 330 5.15 18.69 -5.86
C ASN A 330 6.01 17.42 -5.84
N ASN A 331 6.00 16.62 -6.90
CA ASN A 331 6.83 15.41 -6.94
C ASN A 331 8.27 15.78 -7.28
N LEU A 332 9.22 15.08 -6.65
CA LEU A 332 10.65 15.15 -6.94
C LEU A 332 11.05 13.88 -7.68
N ILE A 333 11.52 14.04 -8.91
CA ILE A 333 11.92 12.95 -9.80
C ILE A 333 13.36 13.18 -10.20
N ILE A 334 14.28 12.34 -9.71
CA ILE A 334 15.71 12.47 -9.92
C ILE A 334 16.22 11.29 -10.73
N GLN A 335 16.91 11.61 -11.82
CA GLN A 335 17.64 10.69 -12.68
C GLN A 335 16.80 9.46 -13.10
N PRO A 336 15.57 9.63 -13.64
CA PRO A 336 14.90 8.54 -14.35
C PRO A 336 15.69 8.23 -15.62
N LYS A 337 15.74 6.95 -16.04
CA LYS A 337 16.45 6.55 -17.26
C LYS A 337 15.84 7.16 -18.53
N THR A 338 14.53 7.37 -18.55
CA THR A 338 13.81 7.98 -19.67
C THR A 338 13.12 9.26 -19.23
N TYR A 339 11.78 9.32 -19.28
CA TYR A 339 11.05 10.55 -18.99
C TYR A 339 10.80 10.73 -17.50
N GLY A 340 10.79 11.98 -17.03
CA GLY A 340 10.28 12.34 -15.70
C GLY A 340 8.83 11.87 -15.52
N LEU A 341 7.94 12.34 -16.39
CA LEU A 341 6.55 11.87 -16.45
C LEU A 341 6.14 11.58 -17.90
N LYS A 342 5.59 10.38 -18.12
CA LYS A 342 4.98 9.94 -19.36
C LYS A 342 3.48 9.74 -19.13
N LEU A 343 2.67 10.67 -19.62
CA LEU A 343 1.23 10.74 -19.35
C LEU A 343 0.45 10.52 -20.65
N TYR A 344 -0.21 9.36 -20.73
CA TYR A 344 -0.98 8.88 -21.88
C TYR A 344 -2.46 8.70 -21.52
N ALA A 345 -2.95 9.32 -20.44
CA ALA A 345 -4.37 9.38 -20.15
C ALA A 345 -5.06 10.41 -21.06
N THR A 346 -6.20 10.05 -21.63
CA THR A 346 -6.90 10.83 -22.66
C THR A 346 -8.41 10.84 -22.41
N ASN A 347 -9.15 11.68 -23.15
CA ASN A 347 -10.63 11.78 -23.09
C ASN A 347 -11.20 12.02 -21.69
N THR A 348 -10.49 12.80 -20.87
CA THR A 348 -10.95 13.20 -19.55
C THR A 348 -11.97 14.33 -19.63
N ALA A 349 -12.79 14.50 -18.58
CA ALA A 349 -13.81 15.54 -18.49
C ALA A 349 -13.22 16.97 -18.43
N SER A 350 -11.92 17.08 -18.14
CA SER A 350 -11.14 18.30 -18.17
C SER A 350 -9.64 18.00 -18.22
N ALA A 351 -8.83 19.04 -18.36
CA ALA A 351 -7.38 18.96 -18.38
C ALA A 351 -6.74 18.31 -17.12
N HIS A 352 -5.73 17.47 -17.34
CA HIS A 352 -4.80 17.03 -16.31
C HIS A 352 -4.04 18.21 -15.69
N LEU A 353 -3.81 18.17 -14.37
CA LEU A 353 -3.03 19.20 -13.69
C LEU A 353 -1.64 18.68 -13.33
N ILE A 354 -0.59 19.26 -13.91
CA ILE A 354 0.80 18.95 -13.60
C ILE A 354 1.44 20.23 -13.06
N SER A 355 1.67 20.30 -11.74
CA SER A 355 2.18 21.51 -11.12
C SER A 355 3.30 21.28 -10.11
N ASP A 356 4.23 22.24 -10.04
CA ASP A 356 5.23 22.33 -8.98
C ASP A 356 6.14 21.10 -8.86
N ASN A 357 6.24 20.28 -9.91
CA ASN A 357 7.11 19.11 -9.92
C ASN A 357 8.54 19.53 -10.25
N THR A 358 9.51 18.88 -9.61
CA THR A 358 10.93 19.03 -9.90
C THR A 358 11.44 17.76 -10.54
N ILE A 359 11.99 17.90 -11.75
CA ILE A 359 12.61 16.82 -12.51
C ILE A 359 14.09 17.16 -12.69
N GLU A 360 14.96 16.22 -12.35
CA GLU A 360 16.40 16.28 -12.62
C GLU A 360 16.80 15.07 -13.47
N ASN A 361 17.54 15.28 -14.55
CA ASN A 361 18.07 14.19 -15.38
C ASN A 361 19.45 14.55 -15.97
N ASP A 362 20.02 13.64 -16.76
CA ASP A 362 21.33 13.77 -17.41
C ASP A 362 21.34 14.67 -18.67
N GLY A 363 20.22 15.29 -19.01
CA GLY A 363 20.09 16.12 -20.21
C GLY A 363 19.92 15.33 -21.51
N SER A 364 19.80 14.00 -21.46
CA SER A 364 19.56 13.17 -22.63
C SER A 364 18.27 13.57 -23.37
N LEU A 365 18.32 13.49 -24.70
CA LEU A 365 17.23 13.86 -25.60
C LEU A 365 16.55 12.63 -26.20
N ASP A 366 15.27 12.75 -26.49
CA ASP A 366 14.53 11.70 -27.21
C ASP A 366 14.82 11.68 -28.72
N ALA A 367 14.23 10.73 -29.44
CA ALA A 367 14.42 10.56 -30.89
C ALA A 367 13.96 11.78 -31.73
N ALA A 368 13.17 12.69 -31.15
CA ALA A 368 12.74 13.93 -31.77
C ALA A 368 13.57 15.14 -31.27
N ASN A 369 14.71 14.89 -30.62
CA ASN A 369 15.62 15.89 -30.08
C ASN A 369 14.99 16.78 -29.00
N ARG A 370 14.09 16.21 -28.18
CA ARG A 370 13.42 16.93 -27.08
C ARG A 370 13.94 16.45 -25.71
N PRO A 371 13.98 17.33 -24.70
CA PRO A 371 14.32 16.92 -23.34
C PRO A 371 13.39 15.82 -22.82
N MET A 372 13.94 14.81 -22.16
CA MET A 372 13.15 13.73 -21.55
C MET A 372 12.51 14.15 -20.21
N THR A 373 11.83 15.28 -20.17
CA THR A 373 11.12 15.79 -18.98
C THR A 373 9.71 15.24 -18.93
N PHE A 374 8.95 15.51 -19.99
CA PHE A 374 7.56 15.12 -20.15
C PHE A 374 7.33 14.46 -21.51
N SER A 375 6.56 13.36 -21.52
CA SER A 375 6.09 12.71 -22.74
C SER A 375 4.58 12.59 -22.69
N PHE A 376 3.91 13.10 -23.72
CA PHE A 376 2.46 13.04 -23.85
C PHE A 376 2.08 12.27 -25.10
N LEU A 377 0.92 11.62 -25.09
CA LEU A 377 0.33 11.00 -26.28
C LEU A 377 -0.26 12.08 -27.19
N ASN A 378 0.63 12.90 -27.75
CA ASN A 378 0.32 13.97 -28.69
C ASN A 378 -0.65 15.00 -28.09
N ASP A 379 -1.56 15.53 -28.92
CA ASP A 379 -2.62 16.47 -28.52
C ASP A 379 -3.85 15.78 -27.91
N GLN A 380 -3.83 14.45 -27.75
CA GLN A 380 -4.94 13.71 -27.14
C GLN A 380 -5.01 13.89 -25.61
N VAL A 381 -3.92 14.39 -25.00
CA VAL A 381 -3.80 14.60 -23.56
C VAL A 381 -4.07 16.07 -23.24
N GLU A 382 -5.28 16.39 -22.81
CA GLU A 382 -5.64 17.72 -22.33
C GLU A 382 -4.93 18.00 -20.99
N ARG A 383 -4.23 19.12 -20.85
CA ARG A 383 -3.33 19.35 -19.70
C ARG A 383 -3.05 20.82 -19.41
N VAL A 384 -2.82 21.12 -18.15
CA VAL A 384 -2.34 22.40 -17.61
C VAL A 384 -1.01 22.16 -16.90
N LEU A 385 0.03 22.90 -17.32
CA LEU A 385 1.37 22.85 -16.74
C LEU A 385 1.65 24.14 -15.98
N LEU A 386 1.97 24.07 -14.68
CA LEU A 386 2.25 25.25 -13.84
C LEU A 386 3.52 25.03 -13.01
N ASN A 387 4.46 25.98 -13.05
CA ASN A 387 5.63 26.00 -12.15
C ASN A 387 6.42 24.67 -12.07
N ASN A 388 6.50 23.89 -13.14
CA ASN A 388 7.34 22.69 -13.15
C ASN A 388 8.79 23.10 -13.47
N HIS A 389 9.74 22.50 -12.76
CA HIS A 389 11.16 22.80 -12.89
C HIS A 389 11.88 21.58 -13.47
N HIS A 390 12.74 21.82 -14.46
CA HIS A 390 13.65 20.81 -15.01
C HIS A 390 15.08 21.28 -14.83
N TYR A 391 15.88 20.44 -14.15
CA TYR A 391 17.31 20.61 -13.96
C TYR A 391 18.06 19.53 -14.73
N ILE A 392 19.23 19.91 -15.25
CA ILE A 392 20.16 18.99 -15.91
C ILE A 392 21.38 18.88 -15.00
N GLU A 393 21.71 17.66 -14.59
CA GLU A 393 22.95 17.40 -13.86
C GLU A 393 24.12 17.48 -14.84
N ASN A 394 24.91 18.54 -14.77
CA ASN A 394 26.15 18.65 -15.52
C ASN A 394 27.17 17.68 -14.92
N THR A 395 27.51 16.63 -15.66
CA THR A 395 28.56 15.67 -15.29
C THR A 395 29.96 16.15 -15.70
N ASP A 396 30.11 17.41 -16.11
CA ASP A 396 31.40 18.07 -16.30
C ASP A 396 32.02 18.43 -14.93
N ASN A 397 32.54 17.42 -14.23
CA ASN A 397 33.59 17.54 -13.20
C ASN A 397 34.30 16.20 -12.97
#